data_AF-A0A4W3GTQ4-F1
#
_entry.id   AF-A0A4W3GTQ4-F1
#
_cell.length_a   1.000
_cell.length_b   1.000
_cell.length_c   1.000
_cell.angle_alpha   90.00
_cell.angle_beta   90.00
_cell.angle_gamma   90.00
#
_symmetry.space_group_name_H-M   'P 1'
#
loop_
_entity.id
_entity.type
_entity.pdbx_description
1 polymer ?
#
loop_
_entity_poly.entity_id
_entity_poly.type
_entity_poly.pdbx_seq_one_letter_code
_entity_poly.pdbx_strand_id
1 'polypeptide(L)'
;MNKVYRQRNVENLEQAFTVAEHEFGVTRLLDPEDVDVPHPDEKSIITYVSSLYDAVPRVPDVQDGVKANETQLCWQEYYELVTILIQWIRHHIVTFEERRFPGTYEEMEVLWRQFLKFKETELPAKELDKTRSKAMFRGLESAVQEGHLKIPVGYHPIDVEKEWGKLHVSLLERERVLRIEFERFVWGGWTVYTLHYSLHPWCPCWCSLPHWSSLL
;
A
#
# COMPACT_ATOMS: atom_id res chain seq x y z
N MET A 1 28.81 -37.32 -13.45
CA MET A 1 28.91 -37.09 -14.92
C MET A 1 29.87 -38.05 -15.67
N ASN A 2 30.82 -38.75 -15.02
CA ASN A 2 31.76 -39.67 -15.71
C ASN A 2 31.19 -41.01 -16.24
N LYS A 3 29.91 -41.33 -15.97
CA LYS A 3 29.29 -42.61 -16.33
C LYS A 3 28.77 -42.62 -17.77
N VAL A 4 28.11 -41.52 -18.18
CA VAL A 4 27.51 -41.34 -19.52
C VAL A 4 28.55 -41.48 -20.64
N TYR A 5 29.76 -40.94 -20.45
CA TYR A 5 30.86 -41.02 -21.42
C TYR A 5 31.51 -42.41 -21.53
N ARG A 6 31.16 -43.37 -20.66
CA ARG A 6 31.72 -44.72 -20.64
C ARG A 6 30.70 -45.80 -21.04
N GLN A 7 29.44 -45.43 -21.26
CA GLN A 7 28.35 -46.33 -21.59
C GLN A 7 28.00 -46.27 -23.08
N ARG A 8 27.28 -47.28 -23.55
CA ARG A 8 26.75 -47.30 -24.92
C ARG A 8 25.66 -46.25 -25.08
N ASN A 9 25.50 -45.70 -26.28
CA ASN A 9 24.48 -44.70 -26.59
C ASN A 9 23.06 -45.18 -26.23
N VAL A 10 22.71 -46.40 -26.62
CA VAL A 10 21.44 -47.06 -26.27
C VAL A 10 21.20 -47.08 -24.75
N GLU A 11 22.23 -47.40 -23.95
CA GLU A 11 22.11 -47.43 -22.48
C GLU A 11 21.91 -46.03 -21.90
N ASN A 12 22.55 -45.01 -22.49
CA ASN A 12 22.37 -43.62 -22.09
C ASN A 12 20.96 -43.12 -22.43
N LEU A 13 20.45 -43.47 -23.61
CA LEU A 13 19.10 -43.13 -24.06
C LEU A 13 18.04 -43.82 -23.19
N GLU A 14 18.20 -45.11 -22.89
CA GLU A 14 17.31 -45.85 -22.00
C GLU A 14 17.24 -45.22 -20.61
N GLN A 15 18.41 -44.86 -20.05
CA GLN A 15 18.48 -44.17 -18.76
C GLN A 15 17.81 -42.80 -18.81
N ALA A 16 18.06 -42.02 -19.85
CA ALA A 16 17.47 -40.69 -20.01
C ALA A 16 15.93 -40.76 -20.12
N PHE A 17 15.40 -41.69 -20.91
CA PHE A 17 13.95 -41.87 -21.07
C PHE A 17 13.29 -42.37 -19.78
N THR A 18 13.94 -43.30 -19.07
CA THR A 18 13.47 -43.79 -17.77
C THR A 18 13.41 -42.66 -16.73
N VAL A 19 14.44 -41.83 -16.65
CA VAL A 19 14.47 -40.67 -15.74
C VAL A 19 13.39 -39.65 -16.12
N ALA A 20 13.23 -39.34 -17.42
CA ALA A 20 12.22 -38.42 -17.90
C ALA A 20 10.79 -38.88 -17.52
N GLU A 21 10.50 -40.17 -17.68
CA GLU A 21 9.21 -40.76 -17.32
C GLU A 21 9.00 -40.76 -15.80
N HIS A 22 9.98 -41.22 -15.02
CA HIS A 22 9.82 -41.42 -13.59
C HIS A 22 9.87 -40.10 -12.79
N GLU A 23 10.75 -39.17 -13.15
CA GLU A 23 10.94 -37.93 -12.39
C GLU A 23 10.09 -36.77 -12.92
N PHE A 24 9.80 -36.74 -14.22
CA PHE A 24 9.10 -35.63 -14.87
C PHE A 24 7.77 -36.03 -15.51
N GLY A 25 7.39 -37.32 -15.48
CA GLY A 25 6.11 -37.79 -16.02
C GLY A 25 6.01 -37.71 -17.55
N VAL A 26 7.14 -37.58 -18.26
CA VAL A 26 7.16 -37.48 -19.71
C VAL A 26 6.91 -38.87 -20.30
N THR A 27 5.86 -39.00 -21.12
CA THR A 27 5.57 -40.26 -21.81
C THR A 27 6.72 -40.64 -22.74
N ARG A 28 7.17 -41.90 -22.66
CA ARG A 28 8.19 -42.45 -23.55
C ARG A 28 7.62 -42.62 -24.97
N LEU A 29 8.01 -41.74 -25.89
CA LEU A 29 7.57 -41.75 -27.29
C LEU A 29 8.62 -42.32 -28.25
N LEU A 30 9.83 -42.56 -27.76
CA LEU A 30 10.98 -42.98 -28.56
C LEU A 30 11.60 -44.23 -27.96
N ASP A 31 11.96 -45.18 -28.83
CA ASP A 31 12.79 -46.31 -28.46
C ASP A 31 14.28 -45.96 -28.66
N PRO A 32 15.17 -46.34 -27.73
CA PRO A 32 16.61 -46.05 -27.84
C PRO A 32 17.26 -46.51 -29.15
N GLU A 33 16.78 -47.63 -29.71
CA GLU A 33 17.30 -48.21 -30.95
C GLU A 33 16.91 -47.38 -32.19
N ASP A 34 15.75 -46.72 -32.17
CA ASP A 34 15.29 -45.84 -33.25
C ASP A 34 16.01 -44.47 -33.25
N VAL A 35 16.67 -44.15 -32.13
CA VAL A 35 17.44 -42.91 -31.95
C VAL A 35 18.94 -43.14 -32.16
N ASP A 36 19.50 -44.29 -31.77
CA ASP A 36 20.92 -44.65 -31.97
C ASP A 36 21.21 -45.14 -33.40
N VAL A 37 20.78 -44.35 -34.37
CA VAL A 37 21.04 -44.54 -35.80
C VAL A 37 21.72 -43.29 -36.37
N PRO A 38 22.39 -43.37 -37.54
CA PRO A 38 23.08 -42.21 -38.10
C PRO A 38 22.15 -40.99 -38.31
N HIS A 39 20.90 -41.23 -38.71
CA HIS A 39 19.93 -40.20 -39.09
C HIS A 39 18.55 -40.54 -38.47
N PRO A 40 18.30 -40.19 -37.19
CA PRO A 40 17.00 -40.41 -36.56
C PRO A 40 15.93 -39.47 -37.11
N ASP A 41 14.65 -39.80 -36.93
CA ASP A 41 13.54 -38.96 -37.41
C ASP A 41 13.44 -37.65 -36.61
N GLU A 42 13.77 -36.53 -37.25
CA GLU A 42 13.78 -35.20 -36.63
C GLU A 42 12.43 -34.83 -36.02
N LYS A 43 11.31 -35.22 -36.66
CA LYS A 43 9.98 -34.87 -36.17
C LYS A 43 9.67 -35.58 -34.85
N SER A 44 10.03 -36.85 -34.74
CA SER A 44 9.89 -37.64 -33.51
C SER A 44 10.79 -37.11 -32.40
N ILE A 45 12.05 -36.74 -32.72
CA ILE A 45 12.98 -36.10 -31.78
C ILE A 45 12.42 -34.77 -31.27
N ILE A 46 11.97 -33.88 -32.16
CA ILE A 46 11.40 -32.58 -31.78
C ILE A 46 10.18 -32.78 -30.88
N THR A 47 9.28 -33.70 -31.25
CA THR A 47 8.07 -33.99 -30.46
C THR A 47 8.42 -34.41 -29.03
N TYR A 48 9.39 -35.30 -28.88
CA TYR A 48 9.82 -35.77 -27.56
C TYR A 48 10.59 -34.70 -26.77
N VAL A 49 11.46 -33.92 -27.41
CA VAL A 49 12.17 -32.81 -26.74
C VAL A 49 11.19 -31.71 -26.32
N SER A 50 10.14 -31.46 -27.11
CA SER A 50 9.05 -30.53 -26.75
C SER A 50 8.26 -31.01 -25.54
N SER A 51 7.87 -32.30 -25.48
CA SER A 51 7.17 -32.83 -24.30
C SER A 51 8.04 -32.76 -23.04
N LEU A 52 9.35 -32.96 -23.19
CA LEU A 52 10.30 -32.77 -22.11
C LEU A 52 10.36 -31.30 -21.64
N TYR A 53 10.39 -30.35 -22.57
CA TYR A 53 10.40 -28.92 -22.26
C TYR A 53 9.15 -28.46 -21.50
N ASP A 54 7.98 -29.03 -21.84
CA ASP A 54 6.72 -28.71 -21.17
C ASP A 54 6.62 -29.31 -19.75
N ALA A 55 7.27 -30.45 -19.51
CA ALA A 55 7.24 -31.16 -18.23
C ALA A 55 8.26 -30.67 -17.20
N VAL A 56 9.38 -30.11 -17.64
CA VAL A 56 10.42 -29.62 -16.72
C VAL A 56 9.99 -28.26 -16.12
N PRO A 57 10.03 -28.09 -14.78
CA PRO A 57 9.72 -26.82 -14.14
C PRO A 57 10.58 -25.70 -14.71
N ARG A 58 9.95 -24.63 -15.22
CA ARG A 58 10.68 -23.46 -15.71
C ARG A 58 11.37 -22.79 -14.54
N VAL A 59 12.69 -22.67 -14.63
CA VAL A 59 13.42 -21.73 -13.77
C VAL A 59 12.92 -20.34 -14.17
N PRO A 60 12.37 -19.54 -13.24
CA PRO A 60 11.92 -18.19 -13.57
C PRO A 60 13.09 -17.43 -14.20
N ASP A 61 12.81 -16.69 -15.28
CA ASP A 61 13.85 -15.95 -15.98
C ASP A 61 14.51 -14.97 -14.98
N VAL A 62 15.79 -14.66 -15.16
CA VAL A 62 16.51 -13.74 -14.25
C VAL A 62 15.77 -12.40 -14.15
N GLN A 63 15.10 -12.00 -15.23
CA GLN A 63 14.23 -10.82 -15.27
C GLN A 63 12.98 -10.95 -14.38
N ASP A 64 12.37 -12.14 -14.31
CA ASP A 64 11.22 -12.41 -13.44
C ASP A 64 11.63 -12.43 -11.97
N GLY A 65 12.81 -12.95 -11.65
CA GLY A 65 13.39 -12.90 -10.30
C GLY A 65 13.67 -11.47 -9.82
N VAL A 66 14.19 -10.61 -10.70
CA VAL A 66 14.43 -9.19 -10.37
C VAL A 66 13.10 -8.44 -10.16
N LYS A 67 12.12 -8.62 -11.05
CA LYS A 67 10.78 -8.01 -10.92
C LYS A 67 10.06 -8.46 -9.66
N ALA A 68 10.17 -9.73 -9.28
CA ALA A 68 9.59 -10.26 -8.05
C ALA A 68 10.20 -9.58 -6.81
N ASN A 69 11.52 -9.38 -6.79
CA ASN A 69 12.20 -8.69 -5.69
C ASN A 69 11.83 -7.19 -5.61
N GLU A 70 11.73 -6.50 -6.74
CA GLU A 70 11.29 -5.08 -6.77
C GLU A 70 9.84 -4.93 -6.28
N THR A 71 8.95 -5.83 -6.70
CA THR A 71 7.55 -5.85 -6.25
C THR A 71 7.46 -6.12 -4.74
N GLN A 72 8.27 -7.06 -4.24
CA GLN A 72 8.35 -7.37 -2.80
C GLN A 72 8.79 -6.15 -1.98
N LEU A 73 9.83 -5.44 -2.44
CA LEU A 73 10.33 -4.24 -1.76
C LEU A 73 9.29 -3.11 -1.77
N CYS A 74 8.69 -2.84 -2.93
CA CYS A 74 7.64 -1.83 -3.07
C CYS A 74 6.43 -2.14 -2.16
N TRP A 75 6.06 -3.41 -2.03
CA TRP A 75 5.03 -3.84 -1.11
C TRP A 75 5.38 -3.57 0.35
N GLN A 76 6.61 -3.86 0.78
CA GLN A 76 7.05 -3.60 2.14
C GLN A 76 6.99 -2.10 2.47
N GLU A 77 7.51 -1.25 1.59
CA GLU A 77 7.46 0.20 1.77
C GLU A 77 6.01 0.72 1.83
N TYR A 78 5.13 0.19 0.97
CA TYR A 78 3.71 0.53 0.97
C TYR A 78 3.05 0.14 2.30
N TYR A 79 3.29 -1.10 2.74
CA TYR A 79 2.71 -1.66 3.96
C TYR A 79 3.13 -0.86 5.21
N GLU A 80 4.41 -0.52 5.31
CA GLU A 80 4.93 0.30 6.41
C GLU A 80 4.32 1.70 6.42
N LEU A 81 4.30 2.37 5.27
CA LEU A 81 3.72 3.71 5.13
C LEU A 81 2.24 3.73 5.52
N VAL A 82 1.46 2.78 5.00
CA VAL A 82 0.03 2.67 5.30
C VAL A 82 -0.21 2.34 6.78
N THR A 83 0.60 1.47 7.37
CA THR A 83 0.51 1.15 8.81
C THR A 83 0.67 2.41 9.65
N ILE A 84 1.73 3.20 9.39
CA ILE A 84 2.00 4.45 10.10
C ILE A 84 0.86 5.45 9.89
N LEU A 85 0.38 5.58 8.66
CA LEU A 85 -0.71 6.50 8.31
C LEU A 85 -2.02 6.16 9.04
N ILE A 86 -2.43 4.88 9.03
CA ILE A 86 -3.65 4.43 9.70
C ILE A 86 -3.53 4.59 11.22
N GLN A 87 -2.38 4.27 11.82
CA GLN A 87 -2.14 4.47 13.25
C GLN A 87 -2.26 5.94 13.63
N TRP A 88 -1.65 6.83 12.83
CA TRP A 88 -1.73 8.28 13.04
C TRP A 88 -3.17 8.79 12.92
N ILE A 89 -3.90 8.37 11.87
CA ILE A 89 -5.32 8.72 11.69
C ILE A 89 -6.15 8.32 12.92
N ARG A 90 -6.05 7.06 13.35
CA ARG A 90 -6.83 6.53 14.47
C ARG A 90 -6.49 7.22 15.78
N HIS A 91 -5.21 7.50 16.02
CA HIS A 91 -4.78 8.25 17.20
C HIS A 91 -5.43 9.64 17.24
N HIS A 92 -5.39 10.40 16.13
CA HIS A 92 -5.95 11.74 16.10
C HIS A 92 -7.48 11.77 16.19
N ILE A 93 -8.18 10.78 15.61
CA ILE A 93 -9.63 10.65 15.78
C ILE A 93 -9.98 10.56 17.27
N VAL A 94 -9.31 9.67 18.02
CA VAL A 94 -9.54 9.51 19.47
C VAL A 94 -9.19 10.79 20.24
N THR A 95 -8.06 11.42 19.91
CA THR A 95 -7.64 12.68 20.56
C THR A 95 -8.65 13.81 20.35
N PHE A 96 -9.27 13.89 19.17
CA PHE A 96 -10.26 14.92 18.84
C PHE A 96 -11.65 14.66 19.42
N GLU A 97 -11.96 13.43 19.82
CA GLU A 97 -13.20 13.09 20.51
C GLU A 97 -13.22 13.55 21.99
N GLU A 98 -12.10 14.01 22.55
CA GLU A 98 -12.03 14.52 23.92
C GLU A 98 -12.97 15.72 24.12
N ARG A 99 -13.91 15.60 25.05
CA ARG A 99 -14.94 16.62 25.33
C ARG A 99 -14.66 17.45 26.58
N ARG A 100 -13.54 17.19 27.27
CA ARG A 100 -13.09 18.01 28.40
C ARG A 100 -12.30 19.21 27.87
N PHE A 101 -12.77 20.40 28.23
CA PHE A 101 -12.12 21.66 27.88
C PHE A 101 -11.46 22.28 29.12
N PRO A 102 -10.38 23.05 28.92
CA PRO A 102 -9.75 23.80 30.00
C PRO A 102 -10.69 24.81 30.66
N GLY A 103 -10.38 25.17 31.91
CA GLY A 103 -11.21 26.08 32.71
C GLY A 103 -10.88 27.56 32.54
N THR A 104 -9.74 27.86 31.90
CA THR A 104 -9.22 29.23 31.73
C THR A 104 -9.10 29.61 30.26
N TYR A 105 -9.15 30.91 29.97
CA TYR A 105 -9.03 31.44 28.62
C TYR A 105 -7.63 31.16 28.05
N GLU A 106 -6.58 31.34 28.85
CA GLU A 106 -5.20 31.14 28.44
C GLU A 106 -4.94 29.69 28.01
N GLU A 107 -5.44 28.72 28.77
CA GLU A 107 -5.33 27.30 28.41
C GLU A 107 -6.17 26.97 27.16
N MET A 108 -7.34 27.59 27.01
CA MET A 108 -8.18 27.44 25.82
C MET A 108 -7.49 28.01 24.57
N GLU A 109 -6.81 29.15 24.69
CA GLU A 109 -6.01 29.75 23.62
C GLU A 109 -4.83 28.86 23.22
N VAL A 110 -4.16 28.24 24.18
CA VAL A 110 -3.10 27.26 23.91
C VAL A 110 -3.64 26.08 23.12
N LEU A 111 -4.78 25.51 23.55
CA LEU A 111 -5.42 24.38 22.87
C LEU A 111 -5.83 24.73 21.42
N TRP A 112 -6.38 25.93 21.21
CA TRP A 112 -6.70 26.43 19.87
C TRP A 112 -5.46 26.58 18.99
N ARG A 113 -4.38 27.19 19.50
CA ARG A 113 -3.12 27.33 18.76
C ARG A 113 -2.50 25.99 18.40
N GLN A 114 -2.55 25.01 19.30
CA GLN A 114 -2.10 23.65 19.02
C GLN A 114 -2.90 23.02 17.86
N PHE A 115 -4.22 23.19 17.88
CA PHE A 115 -5.10 22.70 16.81
C PHE A 115 -4.80 23.36 15.45
N LEU A 116 -4.58 24.68 15.42
CA LEU A 116 -4.19 25.39 14.20
C LEU A 116 -2.83 24.92 13.68
N LYS A 117 -1.84 24.80 14.57
CA LYS A 117 -0.51 24.28 14.20
C LYS A 117 -0.60 22.88 13.60
N PHE A 118 -1.39 21.99 14.20
CA PHE A 118 -1.66 20.66 13.63
C PHE A 118 -2.16 20.74 12.18
N LYS A 119 -3.13 21.64 11.90
CA LYS A 119 -3.70 21.83 10.55
C LYS A 119 -2.67 22.40 9.55
N GLU A 120 -1.73 23.21 10.02
CA GLU A 120 -0.72 23.84 9.17
C GLU A 120 0.50 22.95 8.92
N THR A 121 0.85 22.07 9.85
CA THR A 121 2.11 21.29 9.77
C THR A 121 1.88 19.81 9.58
N GLU A 122 1.09 19.17 10.45
CA GLU A 122 1.00 17.71 10.49
C GLU A 122 0.02 17.17 9.44
N LEU A 123 -1.14 17.81 9.33
CA LEU A 123 -2.18 17.40 8.39
C LEU A 123 -1.69 17.42 6.92
N PRO A 124 -1.02 18.48 6.41
CA PRO A 124 -0.53 18.50 5.04
C PRO A 124 0.57 17.47 4.79
N ALA A 125 1.47 17.26 5.76
CA ALA A 125 2.50 16.24 5.65
C ALA A 125 1.89 14.83 5.51
N LYS A 126 0.81 14.54 6.25
CA LYS A 126 0.12 13.24 6.19
C LYS A 126 -0.77 13.09 4.96
N GLU A 127 -1.31 14.17 4.42
CA GLU A 127 -1.99 14.17 3.10
C GLU A 127 -1.00 13.81 1.98
N LEU A 128 0.25 14.29 2.07
CA LEU A 128 1.32 13.89 1.15
C LEU A 128 1.67 12.40 1.29
N ASP A 129 1.79 11.89 2.53
CA ASP A 129 1.99 10.46 2.79
C ASP A 129 0.85 9.61 2.19
N LYS A 130 -0.40 10.05 2.34
CA LYS A 130 -1.58 9.42 1.72
C LYS A 130 -1.46 9.39 0.20
N THR A 131 -1.14 10.53 -0.42
CA THR A 131 -0.99 10.65 -1.88
C THR A 131 0.15 9.76 -2.40
N ARG A 132 1.28 9.72 -1.68
CA ARG A 132 2.41 8.84 -1.97
C ARG A 132 2.01 7.38 -1.90
N SER A 133 1.26 6.95 -0.87
CA SER A 133 0.81 5.57 -0.73
C SER A 133 -0.05 5.12 -1.92
N LYS A 134 -0.96 5.99 -2.41
CA LYS A 134 -1.74 5.73 -3.63
C LYS A 134 -0.86 5.59 -4.86
N ALA A 135 0.19 6.41 -4.97
CA ALA A 135 1.13 6.33 -6.09
C ALA A 135 1.94 5.03 -6.09
N MET A 136 2.40 4.59 -4.92
CA MET A 136 3.09 3.31 -4.77
C MET A 136 2.18 2.14 -5.13
N PHE A 137 0.92 2.18 -4.68
CA PHE A 137 -0.03 1.11 -4.96
C PHE A 137 -0.30 0.92 -6.45
N ARG A 138 -0.31 1.99 -7.27
CA ARG A 138 -0.43 1.87 -8.73
C ARG A 138 0.65 0.97 -9.34
N GLY A 139 1.86 0.96 -8.77
CA GLY A 139 2.93 0.06 -9.20
C GLY A 139 2.73 -1.41 -8.78
N LEU A 140 1.83 -1.67 -7.84
CA LEU A 140 1.51 -3.00 -7.32
C LEU A 140 0.21 -3.57 -7.92
N GLU A 141 -0.56 -2.78 -8.66
CA GLU A 141 -1.89 -3.17 -9.17
C GLU A 141 -1.85 -4.42 -10.05
N SER A 142 -0.84 -4.55 -10.93
CA SER A 142 -0.71 -5.74 -11.78
C SER A 142 -0.49 -7.01 -10.95
N ALA A 143 0.45 -6.98 -10.00
CA ALA A 143 0.75 -8.11 -9.12
C ALA A 143 -0.45 -8.51 -8.25
N VAL A 144 -1.31 -7.55 -7.89
CA VAL A 144 -2.57 -7.80 -7.17
C VAL A 144 -3.60 -8.45 -8.09
N GLN A 145 -3.80 -7.93 -9.30
CA GLN A 145 -4.77 -8.44 -10.27
C GLN A 145 -4.43 -9.87 -10.74
N GLU A 146 -3.14 -10.15 -10.90
CA GLU A 146 -2.60 -11.48 -11.25
C GLU A 146 -2.62 -12.45 -10.05
N GLY A 147 -2.92 -11.97 -8.84
CA GLY A 147 -3.02 -12.79 -7.63
C GLY A 147 -1.67 -13.15 -6.98
N HIS A 148 -0.57 -12.60 -7.49
CA HIS A 148 0.76 -12.76 -6.91
C HIS A 148 0.91 -12.03 -5.56
N LEU A 149 0.17 -10.94 -5.36
CA LEU A 149 0.15 -10.17 -4.13
C LEU A 149 -1.26 -10.14 -3.52
N LYS A 150 -1.38 -10.58 -2.26
CA LYS A 150 -2.63 -10.52 -1.50
C LYS A 150 -2.60 -9.35 -0.53
N ILE A 151 -3.59 -8.46 -0.66
CA ILE A 151 -3.71 -7.28 0.19
C ILE A 151 -4.43 -7.65 1.49
N PRO A 152 -3.84 -7.40 2.67
CA PRO A 152 -4.53 -7.57 3.94
C PRO A 152 -5.73 -6.62 4.09
N VAL A 153 -6.73 -7.03 4.85
CA VAL A 153 -7.92 -6.20 5.11
C VAL A 153 -7.52 -4.86 5.75
N GLY A 154 -8.04 -3.76 5.21
CA GLY A 154 -7.75 -2.40 5.71
C GLY A 154 -6.50 -1.77 5.09
N TYR A 155 -5.77 -2.49 4.24
CA TYR A 155 -4.58 -1.99 3.55
C TYR A 155 -4.85 -1.67 2.08
N HIS A 156 -6.08 -1.71 1.61
CA HIS A 156 -6.40 -1.24 0.27
C HIS A 156 -6.44 0.30 0.27
N PRO A 157 -6.01 1.02 -0.80
CA PRO A 157 -6.07 2.48 -0.85
C PRO A 157 -7.47 3.07 -0.58
N ILE A 158 -8.53 2.32 -0.93
CA ILE A 158 -9.92 2.69 -0.63
C ILE A 158 -10.19 2.69 0.88
N ASP A 159 -9.64 1.72 1.61
CA ASP A 159 -9.77 1.65 3.07
C ASP A 159 -9.02 2.81 3.74
N VAL A 160 -7.84 3.15 3.23
CA VAL A 160 -7.07 4.32 3.69
C VAL A 160 -7.87 5.61 3.47
N GLU A 161 -8.50 5.79 2.31
CA GLU A 161 -9.35 6.96 2.05
C GLU A 161 -10.57 7.00 2.98
N LYS A 162 -11.16 5.84 3.28
CA LYS A 162 -12.28 5.74 4.21
C LYS A 162 -11.88 6.15 5.63
N GLU A 163 -10.72 5.70 6.12
CA GLU A 163 -10.19 6.13 7.42
C GLU A 163 -9.84 7.63 7.41
N TRP A 164 -9.28 8.14 6.31
CA TRP A 164 -9.04 9.57 6.11
C TRP A 164 -10.32 10.40 6.19
N GLY A 165 -11.40 9.93 5.59
CA GLY A 165 -12.73 10.55 5.70
C GLY A 165 -13.23 10.65 7.15
N LYS A 166 -13.00 9.62 7.97
CA LYS A 166 -13.34 9.67 9.40
C LYS A 166 -12.53 10.72 10.16
N LEU A 167 -11.24 10.85 9.85
CA LEU A 167 -10.39 11.91 10.41
C LEU A 167 -10.94 13.29 10.05
N HIS A 168 -11.33 13.49 8.79
CA HIS A 168 -11.87 14.78 8.34
C HIS A 168 -13.15 15.17 9.10
N VAL A 169 -14.07 14.23 9.30
CA VAL A 169 -15.28 14.47 10.11
C VAL A 169 -14.92 14.81 11.56
N SER A 170 -13.99 14.06 12.17
CA SER A 170 -13.53 14.32 13.54
C SER A 170 -12.85 15.69 13.68
N LEU A 171 -12.07 16.10 12.68
CA LEU A 171 -11.44 17.42 12.60
C LEU A 171 -12.46 18.56 12.55
N LEU A 172 -13.48 18.44 11.69
CA LEU A 172 -14.53 19.44 11.57
C LEU A 172 -15.30 19.60 12.88
N GLU A 173 -15.62 18.48 13.55
CA GLU A 173 -16.30 18.52 14.84
C GLU A 173 -15.41 19.13 15.93
N ARG A 174 -14.11 18.78 15.95
CA ARG A 174 -13.16 19.37 16.89
C ARG A 174 -13.06 20.88 16.74
N GLU A 175 -12.92 21.36 15.51
CA GLU A 175 -12.87 22.79 15.21
C GLU A 175 -14.15 23.50 15.66
N ARG A 176 -15.32 22.89 15.37
CA ARG A 176 -16.62 23.43 15.75
C ARG A 176 -16.74 23.59 17.27
N VAL A 177 -16.42 22.56 18.05
CA VAL A 177 -16.55 22.60 19.51
C VAL A 177 -15.52 23.55 20.12
N LEU A 178 -14.27 23.54 19.64
CA LEU A 178 -13.25 24.48 20.11
C LEU A 178 -13.67 25.93 19.86
N ARG A 179 -14.26 26.24 18.70
CA ARG A 179 -14.76 27.59 18.39
C ARG A 179 -15.86 28.02 19.37
N ILE A 180 -16.82 27.14 19.64
CA ILE A 180 -17.92 27.42 20.60
C ILE A 180 -17.39 27.69 22.01
N GLU A 181 -16.47 26.85 22.52
CA GLU A 181 -15.91 27.06 23.85
C GLU A 181 -15.01 28.30 23.90
N PHE A 182 -14.28 28.61 22.83
CA PHE A 182 -13.49 29.84 22.75
C PHE A 182 -14.39 31.08 22.80
N GLU A 183 -15.47 31.07 22.02
CA GLU A 183 -16.50 32.11 22.06
C GLU A 183 -17.15 32.23 23.44
N ARG A 184 -17.41 31.13 24.15
CA ARG A 184 -17.96 31.16 25.51
C ARG A 184 -17.11 31.99 26.47
N PHE A 185 -15.78 31.91 26.39
CA PHE A 185 -14.91 32.78 27.21
C PHE A 185 -14.96 34.24 26.78
N VAL A 186 -15.00 34.49 25.47
CA VAL A 186 -15.12 35.85 24.94
C VAL A 186 -16.44 36.48 25.40
N TRP A 187 -17.59 35.88 25.08
CA TRP A 187 -18.93 36.37 25.44
C TRP A 187 -19.25 36.27 26.95
N GLY A 188 -18.64 35.33 27.66
CA GLY A 188 -18.70 35.23 29.12
C GLY A 188 -17.96 36.36 29.84
N GLY A 189 -16.99 36.99 29.18
CA GLY A 189 -16.40 38.26 29.63
C GLY A 189 -17.32 39.45 29.35
N TRP A 190 -18.01 39.48 28.21
CA TRP A 190 -18.88 40.61 27.83
C TRP A 190 -20.17 40.72 28.67
N THR A 191 -20.69 39.63 29.26
CA THR A 191 -21.84 39.72 30.19
C THR A 191 -21.52 40.38 31.52
N VAL A 192 -20.24 40.53 31.88
CA VAL A 192 -19.80 41.30 33.05
C VAL A 192 -19.55 42.77 32.69
N TYR A 193 -19.17 43.06 31.45
CA TYR A 193 -18.86 44.42 30.98
C TYR A 193 -20.03 45.15 30.31
N THR A 194 -21.15 44.50 30.00
CA THR A 194 -22.31 45.13 29.34
C THR A 194 -23.20 45.99 30.25
N LEU A 195 -22.82 46.21 31.51
CA LEU A 195 -23.42 47.25 32.36
C LEU A 195 -22.66 48.58 32.34
N HIS A 196 -21.51 48.68 31.68
CA HIS A 196 -20.78 49.95 31.59
C HIS A 196 -20.00 50.06 30.28
N TYR A 197 -20.52 50.91 29.38
CA TYR A 197 -19.96 51.33 28.09
C TYR A 197 -20.54 50.68 26.84
N SER A 198 -21.59 51.32 26.34
CA SER A 198 -21.92 51.46 24.93
C SER A 198 -20.69 51.90 24.10
N LEU A 199 -20.63 51.40 22.86
CA LEU A 199 -19.75 51.79 21.74
C LEU A 199 -18.30 51.27 21.78
N HIS A 200 -17.99 50.24 20.97
CA HIS A 200 -16.92 50.33 19.96
C HIS A 200 -17.01 49.16 18.92
N PRO A 201 -16.97 49.44 17.60
CA PRO A 201 -17.11 48.44 16.54
C PRO A 201 -15.75 48.04 15.96
N TRP A 202 -15.00 47.11 16.56
CA TRP A 202 -13.73 46.65 15.98
C TRP A 202 -13.47 45.16 16.28
N CYS A 203 -13.66 44.31 15.28
CA CYS A 203 -12.80 43.14 15.02
C CYS A 203 -12.92 42.72 13.54
N PRO A 204 -12.14 43.33 12.62
CA PRO A 204 -12.10 42.97 11.21
C PRO A 204 -10.81 42.21 10.86
N CYS A 205 -10.69 40.90 11.14
CA CYS A 205 -9.51 40.11 10.72
C CYS A 205 -9.77 38.60 10.50
N TRP A 206 -10.86 38.17 9.83
CA TRP A 206 -11.05 36.74 9.49
C TRP A 206 -11.50 36.49 8.03
N CYS A 207 -11.17 37.40 7.11
CA CYS A 207 -11.35 37.22 5.68
C CYS A 207 -10.00 37.25 4.95
N SER A 208 -9.09 36.31 5.25
CA SER A 208 -7.87 36.09 4.46
C SER A 208 -7.28 34.70 4.72
N LEU A 209 -7.98 33.67 4.24
CA LEU A 209 -7.34 32.42 3.85
C LEU A 209 -7.78 32.14 2.40
N PRO A 210 -6.87 32.14 1.42
CA PRO A 210 -7.24 31.89 0.03
C PRO A 210 -7.49 30.39 -0.21
N HIS A 211 -8.61 30.12 -0.87
CA HIS A 211 -8.92 28.94 -1.68
C HIS A 211 -8.92 27.56 -1.01
N TRP A 212 -10.08 27.18 -0.46
CA TRP A 212 -10.54 25.78 -0.41
C TRP A 212 -11.81 25.65 -1.26
N SER A 213 -11.67 25.89 -2.56
CA SER A 213 -12.76 25.71 -3.53
C SER A 213 -12.19 25.12 -4.82
N SER A 214 -11.66 23.90 -4.72
CA SER A 214 -11.32 23.02 -5.84
C SER A 214 -10.96 21.66 -5.24
N LEU A 215 -11.95 20.79 -5.05
CA LEU A 215 -11.88 19.33 -4.95
C LEU A 215 -13.29 18.83 -4.57
N LEU A 216 -14.18 18.95 -5.56
CA LEU A 216 -15.31 18.04 -5.77
C LEU A 216 -14.95 17.17 -6.98
#